data_AF-A0A845UGV7-F1
#
_entry.id   AF-A0A845UGV7-F1
#
_cell.length_a   1.000
_cell.length_b   1.000
_cell.length_c   1.000
_cell.angle_alpha   90.00
_cell.angle_beta   90.00
_cell.angle_gamma   90.00
#
_symmetry.space_group_name_H-M   'P 1'
#
loop_
_entity.id
_entity.type
_entity.pdbx_description
1 polymer ?
#
loop_
_entity_poly.entity_id
_entity_poly.type
_entity_poly.pdbx_seq_one_letter_code
_entity_poly.pdbx_strand_id
1 'polypeptide(L)'
;MDTHQYTVHVDQRGRLVLPVGIRHQLGIEQGSTLIMTMHEDGMLRLISPGESARRGRGLLRELAPDTTRDRHLADELIAERRIEAEHE
;
A
#
# COMPACT_ATOMS: atom_id res chain seq x y z
N MET A 1 2.03 12.17 14.62
CA MET A 1 2.68 10.92 14.19
C MET A 1 4.06 10.92 14.79
N ASP A 2 4.38 9.90 15.57
CA ASP A 2 5.68 9.82 16.23
C ASP A 2 6.75 9.47 15.20
N THR A 3 7.68 10.40 15.00
CA THR A 3 8.82 10.20 14.11
C THR A 3 9.83 9.31 14.82
N HIS A 4 10.02 8.09 14.31
CA HIS A 4 11.03 7.18 14.80
C HIS A 4 12.23 7.19 13.85
N GLN A 5 13.40 7.54 14.36
CA GLN A 5 14.64 7.55 13.59
C GLN A 5 15.44 6.26 13.85
N TYR A 6 15.88 5.62 12.77
CA TYR A 6 16.76 4.46 12.82
C TYR A 6 17.98 4.72 11.93
N THR A 7 19.16 4.39 12.42
CA THR A 7 20.36 4.32 11.59
C THR A 7 20.45 2.92 11.02
N VAL A 8 20.51 2.80 9.69
CA VAL A 8 20.66 1.52 8.98
C VAL A 8 21.91 1.55 8.13
N HIS A 9 22.56 0.40 7.99
CA HIS A 9 23.71 0.23 7.11
C HIS A 9 23.30 -0.55 5.87
N VAL A 10 23.86 -0.15 4.74
CA VAL A 10 23.74 -0.88 3.48
C VAL A 10 24.89 -1.89 3.42
N ASP A 11 24.57 -3.15 3.21
CA ASP A 11 25.57 -4.20 3.08
C ASP A 11 26.29 -4.15 1.72
N GLN A 12 27.31 -5.01 1.54
CA GLN A 12 28.10 -5.06 0.30
C GLN A 12 27.28 -5.39 -0.96
N ARG A 13 26.06 -5.91 -0.80
CA ARG A 13 25.15 -6.28 -1.89
C ARG A 13 24.01 -5.28 -2.05
N GLY A 14 24.09 -4.12 -1.39
CA GLY A 14 23.07 -3.07 -1.49
C GLY A 14 21.81 -3.31 -0.65
N ARG A 15 21.81 -4.30 0.26
CA ARG A 15 20.64 -4.55 1.10
C ARG A 15 20.69 -3.70 2.36
N LEU A 16 19.52 -3.22 2.77
CA LEU A 16 19.29 -2.62 4.08
C LEU A 16 18.46 -3.57 4.94
N VAL A 17 18.77 -3.63 6.23
CA VAL A 17 17.97 -4.39 7.20
C VAL A 17 16.90 -3.48 7.77
N LEU A 18 15.64 -3.82 7.57
CA LEU A 18 14.52 -3.12 8.20
C LEU A 18 14.43 -3.50 9.69
N PRO A 19 14.55 -2.54 10.62
CA PRO A 19 14.38 -2.79 12.05
C PRO A 19 13.02 -3.41 12.38
N VAL A 20 12.97 -4.21 13.45
CA VAL A 20 11.75 -4.96 13.84
C VAL A 20 10.54 -4.06 14.05
N GLY A 21 10.71 -2.87 14.65
CA GLY A 21 9.64 -1.91 14.84
C GLY A 21 9.01 -1.44 13.53
N ILE A 22 9.83 -1.16 12.51
CA ILE A 22 9.36 -0.78 11.18
C ILE A 22 8.62 -1.95 10.52
N ARG A 23 9.15 -3.18 10.63
CA ARG A 23 8.49 -4.37 10.05
C ARG A 23 7.09 -4.56 10.61
N HIS A 24 6.93 -4.45 11.93
CA HIS A 24 5.63 -4.63 12.58
C HIS A 24 4.64 -3.51 12.18
N GLN A 25 5.10 -2.26 12.17
CA GLN A 25 4.25 -1.12 11.82
C GLN A 25 3.78 -1.14 10.36
N LEU A 26 4.60 -1.69 9.45
CA LEU A 26 4.26 -1.84 8.04
C LEU A 26 3.61 -3.19 7.70
N GLY A 27 3.46 -4.11 8.67
CA GLY A 27 2.93 -5.46 8.45
C GLY A 27 3.78 -6.28 7.47
N ILE A 28 5.10 -6.14 7.54
CA ILE A 28 6.05 -6.80 6.64
C ILE A 28 6.43 -8.16 7.21
N GLU A 29 6.13 -9.19 6.43
CA GLU A 29 6.59 -10.56 6.64
C GLU A 29 7.68 -10.95 5.63
N GLN A 30 8.30 -12.11 5.83
CA GLN A 30 9.24 -12.64 4.85
C GLN A 30 8.56 -12.79 3.48
N GLY A 31 9.21 -12.29 2.42
CA GLY A 31 8.65 -12.30 1.07
C GLY A 31 7.65 -11.17 0.77
N SER A 32 7.34 -10.32 1.74
CA SER A 32 6.52 -9.12 1.51
C SER A 32 7.19 -8.17 0.52
N THR A 33 6.38 -7.58 -0.35
CA THR A 33 6.84 -6.58 -1.33
C THR A 33 6.62 -5.19 -0.79
N LEU A 34 7.57 -4.29 -1.05
CA LEU A 34 7.45 -2.86 -0.77
C LEU A 34 7.62 -2.05 -2.05
N ILE A 35 6.95 -0.91 -2.10
CA ILE A 35 7.16 0.10 -3.14
C ILE A 35 8.15 1.11 -2.59
N MET A 36 9.27 1.27 -3.29
CA MET A 36 10.29 2.27 -3.00
C MET A 36 10.20 3.40 -4.01
N THR A 37 10.03 4.63 -3.53
CA THR A 37 10.03 5.84 -4.35
C THR A 37 11.19 6.73 -3.93
N MET A 38 11.98 7.18 -4.89
CA MET A 38 13.00 8.20 -4.70
C MET A 38 12.42 9.55 -5.10
N HIS A 39 12.47 10.51 -4.19
CA HIS A 39 12.05 11.88 -4.40
C HIS A 39 13.24 12.74 -4.84
N GLU A 40 12.98 13.86 -5.53
CA GLU A 40 14.02 14.77 -6.06
C GLU A 40 14.88 15.41 -4.96
N ASP A 41 14.33 15.55 -3.76
CA ASP A 41 15.00 16.05 -2.55
C ASP A 41 15.93 15.01 -1.89
N GLY A 42 16.09 13.83 -2.51
CA GLY A 42 16.92 12.75 -2.00
C GLY A 42 16.25 11.90 -0.92
N MET A 43 14.96 12.10 -0.63
CA MET A 43 14.23 11.25 0.31
C MET A 43 13.79 9.94 -0.34
N LEU A 44 14.01 8.83 0.37
CA LEU A 44 13.44 7.53 0.04
C LEU A 44 12.17 7.29 0.84
N ARG A 45 11.09 6.96 0.14
CA ARG A 45 9.83 6.57 0.75
C ARG A 45 9.54 5.10 0.47
N LEU A 46 9.36 4.33 1.53
CA LEU A 46 8.97 2.93 1.49
C LEU A 46 7.54 2.79 1.99
N ILE A 47 6.67 2.17 1.19
CA ILE A 47 5.29 1.85 1.61
C ILE A 47 4.91 0.43 1.19
N SER A 48 3.93 -0.15 1.89
CA SER A 48 3.30 -1.40 1.44
C SER A 48 2.38 -1.14 0.23
N PRO A 49 2.17 -2.14 -0.64
CA PRO A 49 1.20 -2.03 -1.74
C PRO A 49 -0.21 -1.68 -1.25
N GLY A 50 -0.63 -2.25 -0.11
CA GLY A 50 -1.91 -1.95 0.52
C GLY A 50 -2.04 -0.49 0.96
N GLU A 51 -0.96 0.10 1.49
CA GLU A 51 -0.91 1.53 1.80
C GLU A 51 -1.02 2.39 0.52
N SER A 52 -0.37 1.97 -0.57
CA SER A 52 -0.51 2.67 -1.85
C SER A 52 -1.94 2.65 -2.37
N ALA A 53 -2.60 1.49 -2.32
CA ALA A 53 -3.98 1.34 -2.73
C ALA A 53 -4.92 2.17 -1.84
N ARG A 54 -4.68 2.19 -0.52
CA ARG A 54 -5.43 3.01 0.43
C ARG A 54 -5.31 4.50 0.14
N ARG A 55 -4.11 5.00 -0.15
CA ARG A 55 -3.90 6.41 -0.54
C ARG A 55 -4.55 6.76 -1.88
N GLY A 56 -4.58 5.81 -2.80
CA GLY A 56 -5.23 6.01 -4.10
C GLY A 56 -6.76 5.99 -4.04
N ARG A 57 -7.34 5.48 -2.94
CA ARG A 57 -8.79 5.33 -2.80
C ARG A 57 -9.47 6.70 -2.85
N GLY A 58 -10.45 6.83 -3.75
CA GLY A 58 -11.24 8.06 -3.89
C GLY A 58 -10.61 9.13 -4.79
N LEU A 59 -9.39 8.93 -5.32
CA LEU A 59 -8.78 9.86 -6.29
C LEU A 59 -9.67 10.17 -7.50
N LEU A 60 -10.51 9.21 -7.90
CA LEU A 60 -11.39 9.34 -9.06
C LEU A 60 -12.84 9.69 -8.67
N ARG A 61 -13.13 9.97 -7.39
CA ARG A 61 -14.51 10.22 -6.92
C ARG A 61 -15.14 11.43 -7.62
N GLU A 62 -14.36 12.46 -7.89
CA GLU A 62 -14.84 13.67 -8.57
C GLU A 62 -15.17 13.44 -10.05
N LEU A 63 -14.59 12.40 -10.67
CA LEU A 63 -14.87 12.00 -12.05
C LEU A 63 -16.07 11.06 -12.16
N ALA A 64 -16.62 10.58 -11.04
CA ALA A 64 -17.76 9.68 -11.03
C ALA A 64 -19.05 10.41 -11.44
N PRO A 65 -19.88 9.81 -12.31
CA PRO A 65 -21.22 10.29 -12.58
C PRO A 65 -22.04 10.47 -11.30
N ASP A 66 -22.92 11.47 -11.25
CA ASP A 66 -23.79 11.74 -10.09
C ASP A 66 -24.58 10.50 -9.67
N THR A 67 -25.01 9.69 -10.64
CA THR A 67 -25.82 8.48 -10.45
C THR A 67 -25.08 7.35 -9.71
N THR A 68 -23.74 7.39 -9.68
CA THR A 68 -22.89 6.36 -9.08
C THR A 68 -21.93 6.89 -8.02
N ARG A 69 -21.94 8.21 -7.74
CA ARG A 69 -20.98 8.89 -6.85
C ARG A 69 -20.94 8.34 -5.42
N ASP A 70 -22.08 7.91 -4.90
CA ASP A 70 -22.20 7.36 -3.53
C ASP A 70 -22.30 5.84 -3.50
N ARG A 71 -22.11 5.17 -4.66
CA ARG A 71 -22.08 3.71 -4.73
C ARG A 71 -20.68 3.18 -4.45
N HIS A 72 -20.63 2.07 -3.71
CA HIS A 72 -19.41 1.32 -3.46
C HIS A 72 -19.22 0.25 -4.54
N LEU A 73 -19.07 0.69 -5.80
CA LEU A 73 -19.05 -0.21 -6.97
C LEU A 73 -17.99 -1.32 -6.87
N ALA A 74 -16.83 -1.03 -6.27
CA ALA A 74 -15.79 -2.03 -6.06
C ALA A 74 -16.26 -3.16 -5.12
N ASP A 75 -17.01 -2.84 -4.07
CA ASP A 75 -17.51 -3.83 -3.12
C ASP A 75 -18.64 -4.66 -3.75
N GLU A 76 -19.52 -4.02 -4.54
CA GLU A 76 -20.55 -4.70 -5.34
C GLU A 76 -19.92 -5.74 -6.29
N LEU A 77 -18.93 -5.33 -7.10
CA LEU A 77 -18.24 -6.22 -8.04
C LEU A 77 -17.47 -7.34 -7.34
N ILE A 78 -16.84 -7.07 -6.20
CA ILE A 78 -16.14 -8.11 -5.42
C ILE A 78 -17.15 -9.12 -4.86
N ALA A 79 -18.31 -8.67 -4.39
CA ALA A 79 -19.36 -9.55 -3.91
C ALA A 79 -19.89 -10.45 -5.03
N GLU A 80 -20.18 -9.87 -6.20
CA GLU A 80 -20.58 -10.62 -7.40
C GLU A 80 -19.55 -11.69 -7.77
N ARG A 81 -18.27 -11.34 -7.83
CA ARG A 81 -17.17 -12.28 -8.13
C ARG A 81 -17.06 -13.43 -7.12
N ARG A 82 -17.31 -13.18 -5.84
CA ARG A 82 -17.28 -14.22 -4.80
C ARG A 82 -18.44 -15.19 -4.96
N ILE A 83 -19.63 -14.68 -5.27
CA ILE A 83 -20.81 -15.52 -5.54
C ILE A 83 -20.54 -16.38 -6.78
N GLU A 84 -20.02 -15.82 -7.86
CA GLU A 84 -19.66 -16.58 -9.07
C GLU A 84 -18.67 -17.73 -8.73
N ALA A 85 -17.61 -17.44 -7.97
CA ALA A 85 -16.61 -18.44 -7.59
C ALA A 85 -17.13 -19.54 -6.65
N GLU A 86 -18.23 -19.31 -5.93
CA GLU A 86 -18.88 -20.34 -5.11
C GLU A 86 -19.76 -21.30 -5.93
N HIS A 87 -20.16 -20.89 -7.15
CA HIS A 87 -21.03 -21.65 -8.04
C HIS A 87 -20.29 -22.34 -9.20
N GLU A 88 -18.94 -22.28 -9.22
CA GLU A 88 -18.04 -22.90 -10.20
C GLU A 88 -17.17 -23.99 -9.56
#